data_AF-A0A930XCV8-F1
#
_entry.id   AF-A0A930XCV8-F1
#
_cell.length_a   1.000
_cell.length_b   1.000
_cell.length_c   1.000
_cell.angle_alpha   90.00
_cell.angle_beta   90.00
_cell.angle_gamma   90.00
#
_symmetry.space_group_name_H-M   'P 1'
#
loop_
_entity.id
_entity.type
_entity.pdbx_description
1 polymer ?
#
loop_
_entity_poly.entity_id
_entity_poly.type
_entity_poly.pdbx_seq_one_letter_code
_entity_poly.pdbx_strand_id
1 'polypeptide(L)' 'MTQKREITIRVSEQEFAMLEMHCQAVGRTKTDILREFIRSLGKLAQNAHIYPHRSGKARPEA' A
#
# COMPACT_ATOMS: atom_id res chain seq x y z
N MET A 1 -10.42 -14.73 -15.08
CA MET A 1 -11.29 -13.73 -14.41
C MET A 1 -10.42 -12.90 -13.47
N THR A 2 -10.23 -11.60 -13.74
CA THR A 2 -9.32 -10.76 -12.96
C THR A 2 -10.08 -10.18 -11.77
N GLN A 3 -9.81 -10.67 -10.55
CA GLN A 3 -10.42 -10.19 -9.31
C GLN A 3 -10.03 -8.72 -9.09
N LYS A 4 -10.92 -7.78 -9.44
CA LYS A 4 -10.75 -6.35 -9.13
C LYS A 4 -11.17 -6.12 -7.68
N ARG A 5 -10.28 -5.53 -6.88
CA ARG A 5 -10.56 -5.11 -5.50
C ARG A 5 -10.47 -3.59 -5.42
N GLU A 6 -11.41 -2.99 -4.72
CA GLU A 6 -11.38 -1.56 -4.40
C GLU A 6 -10.67 -1.35 -3.06
N ILE A 7 -9.91 -0.27 -2.94
CA ILE A 7 -9.12 0.06 -1.75
C ILE A 7 -9.44 1.52 -1.40
N THR A 8 -10.04 1.73 -0.23
CA THR A 8 -10.31 3.06 0.33
C THR A 8 -9.35 3.31 1.48
N ILE A 9 -8.52 4.34 1.37
CA ILE A 9 -7.50 4.67 2.39
C ILE A 9 -7.81 6.06 2.93
N ARG A 10 -7.75 6.20 4.26
CA ARG A 10 -7.75 7.49 4.92
C ARG A 10 -6.31 7.90 5.14
N VAL A 11 -5.92 9.03 4.56
CA VAL A 11 -4.60 9.63 4.72
C VAL A 11 -4.75 11.03 5.29
N SER A 12 -3.68 11.52 5.91
CA SER A 12 -3.65 12.89 6.43
C SER A 12 -3.60 13.90 5.28
N GLU A 13 -4.02 15.13 5.52
CA GLU A 13 -4.03 16.21 4.51
C GLU A 13 -2.63 16.43 3.89
N GLN A 14 -1.59 16.39 4.71
CA GLN A 14 -0.20 16.53 4.24
C GLN A 14 0.20 15.40 3.28
N GLU A 15 -0.14 14.15 3.60
CA GLU A 15 0.16 13.00 2.75
C GLU A 15 -0.62 13.08 1.44
N PHE A 16 -1.87 13.52 1.50
CA PHE A 16 -2.69 13.76 0.31
C PHE A 16 -2.08 14.85 -0.59
N ALA A 17 -1.64 15.96 0.00
CA ALA A 17 -0.99 17.05 -0.72
C ALA A 17 0.33 16.59 -1.38
N MET A 18 1.15 15.80 -0.68
CA MET A 18 2.35 15.19 -1.27
C MET A 18 2.00 14.28 -2.46
N LEU A 19 0.97 13.46 -2.33
CA LEU A 19 0.51 12.58 -3.40
C LEU A 19 -0.02 13.39 -4.60
N GLU A 20 -0.76 14.48 -4.37
CA GLU A 20 -1.22 15.42 -5.41
C GLU A 20 -0.07 16.05 -6.17
N MET A 21 0.93 16.60 -5.47
CA MET A 21 2.09 17.20 -6.11
C MET A 21 2.85 16.18 -6.95
N HIS A 22 3.05 14.97 -6.43
CA HIS A 22 3.72 13.90 -7.17
C HIS A 22 2.92 13.47 -8.41
N CYS A 23 1.60 13.34 -8.27
CA CYS A 23 0.65 13.07 -9.36
C CYS A 23 0.79 14.10 -10.49
N GLN A 24 0.92 15.39 -10.14
CA GLN A 24 1.07 16.49 -11.10
C GLN A 24 2.46 16.49 -11.76
N ALA A 25 3.52 16.21 -10.99
CA ALA A 25 4.90 16.18 -11.50
C ALA A 25 5.17 15.02 -12.48
N VAL A 26 4.62 13.83 -12.21
CA VAL A 26 4.82 12.64 -13.05
C VAL A 26 3.76 12.56 -14.17
N GLY A 27 2.71 13.38 -14.12
CA GLY A 27 1.62 13.38 -15.10
C GLY A 27 0.77 12.10 -15.08
N ARG A 28 0.77 11.38 -13.96
CA ARG A 28 0.02 10.13 -13.77
C ARG A 28 -1.05 10.30 -12.72
N THR A 29 -2.11 9.50 -12.78
CA THR A 29 -3.20 9.58 -11.79
C THR A 29 -2.79 8.96 -10.46
N LYS A 30 -3.45 9.37 -9.37
CA LYS A 30 -3.25 8.79 -8.02
C LYS A 30 -3.39 7.27 -8.04
N THR A 31 -4.35 6.75 -8.82
CA THR A 31 -4.57 5.30 -8.99
C THR A 31 -3.39 4.61 -9.67
N ASP A 32 -2.77 5.24 -10.66
CA ASP A 32 -1.61 4.68 -11.35
C ASP A 32 -0.38 4.67 -10.43
N ILE A 33 -0.14 5.76 -9.70
CA ILE A 33 0.92 5.85 -8.70
C ILE A 33 0.73 4.80 -7.60
N LEU A 34 -0.47 4.68 -7.02
CA LEU A 34 -0.75 3.64 -6.02
C LEU A 34 -0.54 2.25 -6.61
N ARG A 35 -0.97 2.00 -7.85
CA ARG A 35 -0.81 0.70 -8.50
C ARG A 35 0.67 0.37 -8.74
N GLU A 36 1.47 1.34 -9.17
CA GLU A 36 2.92 1.18 -9.36
C GLU A 36 3.64 0.98 -8.02
N PHE A 37 3.23 1.72 -6.99
CA PHE A 37 3.73 1.55 -5.62
C PHE A 37 3.42 0.15 -5.09
N ILE A 38 2.16 -0.31 -5.20
CA ILE A 38 1.76 -1.68 -4.80
C ILE A 38 2.54 -2.73 -5.58
N ARG A 39 2.79 -2.52 -6.89
CA ARG A 39 3.62 -3.45 -7.69
C ARG A 39 5.07 -3.48 -7.23
N SER A 40 5.61 -2.32 -6.84
CA SER A 40 6.96 -2.20 -6.29
C SER A 40 7.06 -2.88 -4.93
N LEU A 41 6.05 -2.73 -4.07
CA LEU A 41 5.90 -3.50 -2.84
C LEU A 41 5.80 -4.99 -3.12
N GLY A 42 5.07 -5.41 -4.15
CA GLY A 42 5.00 -6.82 -4.58
C GLY A 42 6.38 -7.39 -4.91
N LYS A 43 7.24 -6.64 -5.61
CA LYS A 43 8.62 -7.08 -5.88
C LYS A 43 9.46 -7.21 -4.61
N LEU A 44 9.29 -6.29 -3.65
CA LEU A 44 9.93 -6.38 -2.34
C LEU A 44 9.37 -7.56 -1.52
N ALA A 45 8.06 -7.80 -1.58
CA ALA A 45 7.35 -8.84 -0.84
C ALA A 45 7.61 -10.25 -1.38
N GLN A 46 7.81 -10.40 -2.70
CA GLN A 46 8.28 -11.64 -3.31
C GLN A 46 9.71 -11.98 -2.88
N ASN A 47 10.53 -10.94 -2.62
CA ASN A 47 11.82 -11.09 -1.92
C ASN A 47 11.66 -11.26 -0.40
N ALA A 48 10.48 -11.01 0.16
CA ALA A 48 10.15 -11.07 1.58
C ALA A 48 9.21 -12.24 1.93
N HIS A 49 9.37 -13.39 1.27
CA HIS A 49 8.94 -14.69 1.82
C HIS A 49 9.56 -14.98 3.21
N ILE A 50 10.40 -14.08 3.74
CA ILE A 50 11.12 -14.14 5.01
C ILE A 50 10.47 -13.29 6.13
N TYR A 51 9.30 -12.68 5.95
CA TYR A 51 8.61 -12.07 7.09
C TYR A 51 7.26 -12.72 7.34
N PRO A 52 7.21 -13.73 8.24
CA PRO A 52 5.95 -14.28 8.68
C PRO A 52 5.15 -13.16 9.33
N HIS A 53 3.91 -13.03 8.88
CA HIS A 53 2.86 -12.30 9.54
C HIS A 53 2.86 -12.71 11.01
N ARG A 54 3.45 -11.89 11.90
CA ARG A 54 3.32 -12.06 13.35
C ARG A 54 1.90 -11.65 13.73
N SER A 55 0.94 -12.48 13.33
CA SER A 55 -0.37 -12.55 13.98
C SER A 55 -0.12 -13.17 15.34
N GLY A 56 0.03 -12.32 16.35
CA GLY A 56 0.24 -12.71 17.74
C GLY A 56 -0.83 -12.12 18.62
N LYS A 57 -2.10 -12.45 18.38
CA LYS A 57 -3.12 -12.44 19.44
C LYS A 57 -3.04 -13.79 20.16
N ALA A 58 -2.52 -13.80 21.38
CA ALA A 58 -2.92 -14.74 22.41
C ALA A 58 -2.59 -14.16 23.79
N ARG A 59 -3.65 -13.86 24.55
CA ARG A 59 -3.66 -13.66 26.00
C ARG A 59 -3.22 -14.99 26.67
N PRO A 60 -2.53 -14.94 27.82
CA PRO A 60 -3.08 -15.69 28.94
C PRO A 60 -3.11 -14.87 30.24
N GLU A 61 -4.03 -15.29 31.08
CA GLU A 61 -4.34 -14.81 32.42
C GLU A 61 -3.17 -14.99 33.40
N ALA A 62 -3.06 -14.06 34.34
CA ALA A 62 -2.46 -14.25 35.66
C ALA A 62 -3.23 -13.37 36.66
#